data_AF-A0A7N0TG64-F1
#
_entry.id   AF-A0A7N0TG64-F1
#
_cell.length_a   1.000
_cell.length_b   1.000
_cell.length_c   1.000
_cell.angle_alpha   90.00
_cell.angle_beta   90.00
_cell.angle_gamma   90.00
#
_symmetry.space_group_name_H-M   'P 1'
#
loop_
_entity.id
_entity.type
_entity.pdbx_description
1 polymer ?
#
loop_
_entity_poly.entity_id
_entity_poly.type
_entity_poly.pdbx_seq_one_letter_code
_entity_poly.pdbx_strand_id
1 'polypeptide(L)'
;MVDDDGPPRLILQDFLTAEECKELEFIHKSCCTIGYRPGVLSTTLSHLIATNCSHLILPFVRIRERLKDKVEDFFGCEFELFVEFTGGLFHFQSGEPKTVVPTTGEVVIYTADSRNIHSVDEVLRGERLTLTLWFTRDRDHDEDSKLISLLSQSLLNHAVKDPDLYLPLPAPSNMYWFSSDQATDSQCGFNICWARIHALGFDLYSSGDACSCELLMEPLQLVRGMELCELRFNNILHVLQVVQFYIWKSFGFQSNEVERPKGEAIVSCSKTQQEKIIKLRSIYLDDLQMAETLLKSCFGDMSNRFSFDWTAISKATEAWKWYTNKLQNDLIMSLHYWMSEQSLFFVPIDEL
;
A
#
# COMPACT_ATOMS: atom_id res chain seq x y z
N MET A 1 44.57 -0.51 -13.25
CA MET A 1 43.69 0.32 -14.08
C MET A 1 43.15 -0.59 -15.16
N VAL A 2 41.96 -1.13 -14.93
CA VAL A 2 41.12 -1.69 -15.99
C VAL A 2 39.95 -0.72 -16.00
N ASP A 3 39.91 0.13 -17.01
CA ASP A 3 38.72 0.92 -17.34
C ASP A 3 37.66 -0.09 -17.78
N ASP A 4 36.82 -0.52 -16.85
CA ASP A 4 35.61 -1.26 -17.15
C ASP A 4 34.51 -0.23 -17.47
N ASP A 5 34.48 0.16 -18.75
CA ASP A 5 33.55 1.11 -19.38
C ASP A 5 32.16 0.46 -19.59
N GLY A 6 31.73 -0.37 -18.64
CA GLY A 6 30.42 -1.01 -18.64
C GLY A 6 29.31 0.04 -18.52
N PRO A 7 28.13 -0.20 -19.13
CA PRO A 7 27.06 0.78 -19.15
C PRO A 7 26.64 1.08 -17.70
N PRO A 8 26.72 2.33 -17.23
CA PRO A 8 26.66 2.63 -15.81
C PRO A 8 25.28 2.38 -15.20
N ARG A 9 24.24 2.41 -16.04
CA ARG A 9 22.82 2.44 -15.69
C ARG A 9 21.98 1.87 -16.83
N LEU A 10 20.84 1.29 -16.48
CA LEU A 10 19.80 0.89 -17.43
C LEU A 10 18.50 1.59 -17.06
N ILE A 11 17.84 2.17 -18.06
CA ILE A 11 16.48 2.71 -17.92
C ILE A 11 15.56 1.85 -18.77
N LEU A 12 14.56 1.28 -18.11
CA LEU A 12 13.49 0.52 -18.75
C LEU A 12 12.24 1.39 -18.77
N GLN A 13 11.91 1.92 -19.95
CA GLN A 13 10.66 2.65 -20.17
C GLN A 13 9.49 1.67 -20.24
N ASP A 14 8.35 2.07 -19.69
CA ASP A 14 7.10 1.30 -19.71
C ASP A 14 7.26 -0.15 -19.20
N PHE A 15 8.18 -0.37 -18.25
CA PHE A 15 8.44 -1.70 -17.69
C PHE A 15 7.23 -2.20 -16.89
N LEU A 16 6.64 -1.34 -16.06
CA LEU A 16 5.36 -1.64 -15.41
C LEU A 16 4.22 -1.11 -16.26
N THR A 17 3.20 -1.92 -16.42
CA THR A 17 1.95 -1.49 -17.05
C THR A 17 1.22 -0.48 -16.16
N ALA A 18 0.32 0.31 -16.75
CA ALA A 18 -0.52 1.24 -15.98
C ALA A 18 -1.36 0.52 -14.91
N GLU A 19 -1.81 -0.71 -15.17
CA GLU A 19 -2.58 -1.50 -14.21
C GLU A 19 -1.71 -1.98 -13.06
N GLU A 20 -0.48 -2.44 -13.33
CA GLU A 20 0.48 -2.81 -12.27
C GLU A 20 0.85 -1.61 -11.41
N CYS A 21 1.08 -0.44 -12.01
CA CYS A 21 1.29 0.79 -11.25
C CYS A 21 0.11 1.13 -10.34
N LYS A 22 -1.12 0.90 -10.81
CA LYS A 22 -2.34 1.15 -10.02
C LYS A 22 -2.53 0.13 -8.90
N GLU A 23 -2.19 -1.13 -9.14
CA GLU A 23 -2.20 -2.19 -8.12
C GLU A 23 -1.17 -1.89 -7.01
N LEU A 24 0.06 -1.52 -7.37
CA LEU A 24 1.09 -1.12 -6.40
C LEU A 24 0.69 0.15 -5.62
N GLU A 25 0.12 1.14 -6.31
CA GLU A 25 -0.41 2.36 -5.67
C GLU A 25 -1.50 2.02 -4.67
N PHE A 26 -2.44 1.15 -5.04
CA PHE A 26 -3.48 0.63 -4.14
C PHE A 26 -2.85 0.01 -2.90
N ILE A 27 -1.97 -0.98 -3.07
CA ILE A 27 -1.36 -1.72 -1.94
C ILE A 27 -0.62 -0.75 -1.01
N HIS A 28 0.18 0.16 -1.56
CA HIS A 28 0.90 1.13 -0.74
C HIS A 28 -0.06 2.06 0.01
N LYS A 29 -1.00 2.70 -0.70
CA LYS A 29 -1.93 3.66 -0.08
C LYS A 29 -2.88 3.02 0.92
N SER A 30 -3.10 1.70 0.83
CA SER A 30 -3.93 0.96 1.77
C SER A 30 -3.18 0.32 2.93
N CYS A 31 -1.86 0.16 2.84
CA CYS A 31 -1.06 -0.58 3.82
C CYS A 31 0.19 0.16 4.30
N CYS A 32 0.37 1.43 3.94
CA CYS A 32 1.54 2.19 4.38
C CYS A 32 1.50 2.53 5.87
N THR A 33 2.67 2.56 6.48
CA THR A 33 2.96 3.13 7.80
C THR A 33 3.93 4.28 7.68
N ILE A 34 4.18 4.97 8.78
CA ILE A 34 5.22 5.99 8.86
C ILE A 34 6.58 5.34 8.69
N GLY A 35 7.37 5.90 7.76
CA GLY A 35 8.73 5.48 7.49
C GLY A 35 9.73 6.07 8.49
N TYR A 36 10.97 5.61 8.39
CA TYR A 36 12.04 6.02 9.31
C TYR A 36 12.53 7.47 9.10
N ARG A 37 12.15 8.13 7.99
CA ARG A 37 12.45 9.53 7.71
C ARG A 37 11.18 10.38 7.80
N PRO A 38 11.27 11.62 8.31
CA PRO A 38 10.16 12.57 8.25
C PRO A 38 9.59 12.69 6.84
N GLY A 39 8.25 12.72 6.74
CA GLY A 39 7.54 12.85 5.46
C GLY A 39 7.54 11.59 4.58
N VAL A 40 8.18 10.50 4.99
CA VAL A 40 8.18 9.23 4.24
C VAL A 40 7.15 8.28 4.82
N LEU A 41 6.30 7.72 3.98
CA LEU A 41 5.47 6.56 4.30
C LEU A 41 6.07 5.32 3.61
N SER A 42 6.00 4.17 4.27
CA SER A 42 6.58 2.92 3.76
C SER A 42 5.61 1.75 3.90
N THR A 43 5.70 0.83 2.94
CA THR A 43 5.04 -0.48 3.01
C THR A 43 6.12 -1.51 2.77
N THR A 44 6.51 -2.26 3.80
CA THR A 44 7.48 -3.36 3.68
C THR A 44 6.75 -4.69 3.52
N LEU A 45 7.39 -5.68 2.90
CA LEU A 45 6.81 -7.03 2.80
C LEU A 45 6.55 -7.62 4.19
N SER A 46 7.47 -7.41 5.14
CA SER A 46 7.29 -7.82 6.54
C SER A 46 6.10 -7.13 7.22
N HIS A 47 5.81 -5.87 6.89
CA HIS A 47 4.62 -5.17 7.40
C HIS A 47 3.33 -5.79 6.85
N LEU A 48 3.30 -6.17 5.57
CA LEU A 48 2.16 -6.87 4.99
C LEU A 48 1.91 -8.20 5.71
N ILE A 49 2.96 -8.96 6.05
CA ILE A 49 2.83 -10.18 6.84
C ILE A 49 2.29 -9.88 8.25
N ALA A 50 2.88 -8.91 8.93
CA ALA A 50 2.52 -8.55 10.31
C ALA A 50 1.07 -8.04 10.45
N THR A 51 0.51 -7.48 9.38
CA THR A 51 -0.86 -6.94 9.33
C THR A 51 -1.87 -7.89 8.67
N ASN A 52 -1.53 -9.18 8.55
CA ASN A 52 -2.38 -10.20 7.94
C ASN A 52 -2.77 -9.90 6.48
N CYS A 53 -1.90 -9.21 5.77
CA CYS A 53 -2.04 -8.81 4.36
C CYS A 53 -0.99 -9.48 3.46
N SER A 54 -0.46 -10.65 3.86
CA SER A 54 0.64 -11.34 3.18
C SER A 54 0.34 -11.69 1.72
N HIS A 55 -0.93 -11.93 1.37
CA HIS A 55 -1.37 -12.16 -0.01
C HIS A 55 -1.02 -11.02 -0.97
N LEU A 56 -0.91 -9.79 -0.47
CA LEU A 56 -0.51 -8.62 -1.27
C LEU A 56 0.98 -8.60 -1.63
N ILE A 57 1.77 -9.60 -1.22
CA ILE A 57 3.18 -9.75 -1.63
C ILE A 57 3.30 -10.26 -3.08
N LEU A 58 2.32 -11.01 -3.57
CA LEU A 58 2.39 -11.66 -4.89
C LEU A 58 2.62 -10.70 -6.07
N PRO A 59 1.95 -9.52 -6.16
CA PRO A 59 2.26 -8.55 -7.21
C PRO A 59 3.73 -8.11 -7.21
N PHE A 60 4.35 -7.95 -6.03
CA PHE A 60 5.76 -7.60 -5.93
C PHE A 60 6.67 -8.74 -6.39
N VAL A 61 6.35 -10.00 -6.05
CA VAL A 61 7.12 -11.16 -6.51
C VAL A 61 7.12 -11.27 -8.03
N ARG A 62 5.96 -11.09 -8.68
CA ARG A 62 5.83 -11.11 -10.15
C ARG A 62 6.70 -10.04 -10.82
N ILE A 63 6.64 -8.81 -10.30
CA ILE A 63 7.42 -7.68 -10.82
C ILE A 63 8.92 -7.88 -10.59
N ARG A 64 9.29 -8.35 -9.40
CA ARG A 64 10.67 -8.66 -9.03
C ARG A 64 11.28 -9.66 -9.99
N GLU A 65 10.62 -10.79 -10.26
CA GLU A 65 11.20 -11.82 -11.13
C GLU A 65 11.43 -11.31 -12.55
N ARG A 66 10.43 -10.61 -13.12
CA ARG A 66 10.60 -9.95 -14.42
C ARG A 66 11.74 -8.94 -14.43
N LEU A 67 11.97 -8.24 -13.32
CA LEU A 67 13.04 -7.26 -13.22
C LEU A 67 14.39 -7.92 -13.04
N LYS A 68 14.46 -8.98 -12.22
CA LYS A 68 15.64 -9.80 -11.99
C LYS A 68 16.18 -10.29 -13.32
N ASP A 69 15.35 -10.89 -14.18
CA ASP A 69 15.76 -11.33 -15.52
C ASP A 69 16.43 -10.21 -16.35
N LYS A 70 15.92 -8.98 -16.26
CA LYS A 70 16.50 -7.81 -16.97
C LYS A 70 17.81 -7.34 -16.37
N VAL A 71 17.93 -7.40 -15.04
CA VAL A 71 19.14 -7.03 -14.32
C VAL A 71 20.24 -8.06 -14.60
N GLU A 72 19.90 -9.34 -14.55
CA GLU A 72 20.82 -10.46 -14.82
C GLU A 72 21.31 -10.47 -16.26
N ASP A 73 20.43 -10.27 -17.24
CA ASP A 73 20.79 -10.13 -18.67
C ASP A 73 21.71 -8.93 -18.91
N PHE A 74 21.43 -7.79 -18.28
CA PHE A 74 22.21 -6.56 -18.46
C PHE A 74 23.61 -6.63 -17.83
N PHE A 75 23.73 -7.20 -16.63
CA PHE A 75 25.01 -7.30 -15.91
C PHE A 75 25.75 -8.62 -16.14
N GLY A 76 25.12 -9.61 -16.78
CA GLY A 76 25.71 -10.93 -17.04
C GLY A 76 26.01 -11.72 -15.77
N CYS A 77 25.16 -11.63 -14.74
CA CYS A 77 25.33 -12.35 -13.47
C CYS A 77 23.99 -12.72 -12.81
N GLU A 78 24.04 -13.55 -11.77
CA GLU A 78 22.87 -13.97 -10.99
C GLU A 78 22.79 -13.22 -9.65
N PHE A 79 21.59 -12.87 -9.20
CA PHE A 79 21.36 -12.10 -7.98
C PHE A 79 20.23 -12.63 -7.05
N GLU A 80 20.31 -12.25 -5.77
CA GLU A 80 19.34 -12.44 -4.67
C GLU A 80 18.80 -11.06 -4.20
N LEU A 81 17.71 -10.96 -3.42
CA LEU A 81 16.98 -9.70 -3.22
C LEU A 81 17.10 -9.08 -1.80
N PHE A 82 17.16 -7.75 -1.74
CA PHE A 82 16.94 -6.89 -0.58
C PHE A 82 16.03 -5.68 -0.95
N VAL A 83 15.37 -5.02 0.02
CA VAL A 83 14.40 -3.92 -0.21
C VAL A 83 14.66 -2.75 0.74
N GLU A 84 14.96 -1.55 0.23
CA GLU A 84 15.18 -0.32 1.01
C GLU A 84 14.73 0.94 0.24
N PHE A 85 14.30 2.03 0.91
CA PHE A 85 13.58 3.16 0.32
C PHE A 85 14.36 4.50 0.28
N THR A 86 14.18 5.32 -0.78
CA THR A 86 14.43 6.79 -0.83
C THR A 86 13.64 7.47 -2.00
N GLY A 87 13.33 8.78 -1.91
CA GLY A 87 12.44 9.47 -2.87
C GLY A 87 12.76 10.94 -3.19
N GLY A 88 12.53 11.35 -4.46
CA GLY A 88 12.87 12.67 -5.07
C GLY A 88 13.51 12.61 -6.46
N LEU A 89 13.58 13.71 -7.24
CA LEU A 89 14.30 13.68 -8.55
C LEU A 89 15.63 12.97 -8.37
N PHE A 90 15.87 11.96 -9.21
CA PHE A 90 16.96 11.05 -8.95
C PHE A 90 18.23 11.60 -9.59
N HIS A 91 19.08 12.21 -8.77
CA HIS A 91 20.30 12.85 -9.21
C HIS A 91 21.48 11.93 -8.98
N PHE A 92 22.29 11.72 -10.01
CA PHE A 92 23.58 11.08 -9.88
C PHE A 92 24.69 12.13 -9.90
N GLN A 93 25.75 11.88 -9.13
CA GLN A 93 26.89 12.79 -9.05
C GLN A 93 27.64 12.93 -10.39
N SER A 94 27.76 11.82 -11.12
CA SER A 94 28.49 11.69 -12.40
C SER A 94 27.74 10.73 -13.34
N GLY A 95 28.21 10.56 -14.58
CA GLY A 95 27.61 9.63 -15.56
C GLY A 95 26.27 10.10 -16.15
N GLU A 96 25.85 9.46 -17.25
CA GLU A 96 24.58 9.74 -17.93
C GLU A 96 23.55 8.61 -17.70
N PRO A 97 22.26 8.95 -17.50
CA PRO A 97 21.75 10.29 -17.29
C PRO A 97 22.08 10.81 -15.89
N LYS A 98 22.49 12.08 -15.79
CA LYS A 98 22.79 12.72 -14.50
C LYS A 98 21.54 12.93 -13.64
N THR A 99 20.37 13.05 -14.26
CA THR A 99 19.10 13.24 -13.55
C THR A 99 18.04 12.41 -14.23
N VAL A 100 17.33 11.61 -13.45
CA VAL A 100 16.17 10.86 -13.92
C VAL A 100 14.92 11.47 -13.32
N VAL A 101 13.99 11.83 -14.22
CA VAL A 101 12.66 12.31 -13.86
C VAL A 101 11.78 11.08 -13.62
N PRO A 102 11.24 10.89 -12.41
CA PRO A 102 10.39 9.75 -12.11
C PRO A 102 9.16 9.75 -13.01
N THR A 103 9.02 8.71 -13.82
CA THR A 103 7.91 8.53 -14.76
C THR A 103 7.15 7.26 -14.40
N THR A 104 5.83 7.27 -14.54
CA THR A 104 5.00 6.09 -14.25
C THR A 104 5.44 4.91 -15.11
N GLY A 105 5.71 3.78 -14.46
CA GLY A 105 6.12 2.54 -15.11
C GLY A 105 7.58 2.46 -15.54
N GLU A 106 8.36 3.54 -15.38
CA GLU A 106 9.79 3.56 -15.67
C GLU A 106 10.60 2.96 -14.51
N VAL A 107 11.61 2.16 -14.84
CA VAL A 107 12.55 1.58 -13.86
C VAL A 107 13.97 2.01 -14.19
N VAL A 108 14.70 2.44 -13.15
CA VAL A 108 16.13 2.77 -13.22
C VAL A 108 16.91 1.72 -12.47
N ILE A 109 17.87 1.09 -13.14
CA ILE A 109 18.76 0.08 -12.58
C ILE A 109 20.17 0.67 -12.57
N TYR A 110 20.84 0.57 -11.43
CA TYR A 110 22.20 1.06 -11.24
C TYR A 110 22.89 0.25 -10.13
N THR A 111 24.21 0.19 -10.16
CA THR A 111 25.00 -0.50 -9.13
C THR A 111 25.11 0.34 -7.85
N ALA A 112 25.19 -0.30 -6.68
CA ALA A 112 25.38 0.38 -5.39
C ALA A 112 26.87 0.64 -5.08
N ASP A 113 27.62 1.21 -6.02
CA ASP A 113 29.05 1.52 -5.87
C ASP A 113 29.36 3.01 -6.08
N SER A 114 30.64 3.36 -5.95
CA SER A 114 31.10 4.76 -6.05
C SER A 114 30.86 5.43 -7.40
N ARG A 115 30.47 4.68 -8.45
CA ARG A 115 30.10 5.23 -9.76
C ARG A 115 28.68 5.81 -9.78
N ASN A 116 27.84 5.42 -8.82
CA ASN A 116 26.42 5.74 -8.76
C ASN A 116 26.04 6.40 -7.43
N ILE A 117 26.91 7.30 -6.93
CA ILE A 117 26.55 8.20 -5.83
C ILE A 117 25.37 9.05 -6.27
N HIS A 118 24.27 8.98 -5.50
CA HIS A 118 23.01 9.60 -5.87
C HIS A 118 22.34 10.30 -4.70
N SER A 119 21.44 11.21 -5.04
CA SER A 119 20.58 11.93 -4.11
C SER A 119 19.19 12.08 -4.70
N VAL A 120 18.27 12.46 -3.83
CA VAL A 120 16.87 12.63 -4.16
C VAL A 120 16.37 13.98 -3.65
N ASP A 121 15.65 14.72 -4.49
CA ASP A 121 15.00 15.97 -4.07
C ASP A 121 13.90 15.76 -3.05
N GLU A 122 13.75 16.70 -2.12
CA GLU A 122 12.64 16.66 -1.17
C GLU A 122 11.28 16.79 -1.89
N VAL A 123 10.33 15.93 -1.53
CA VAL A 123 8.95 16.03 -2.01
C VAL A 123 8.20 17.07 -1.18
N LEU A 124 8.16 18.30 -1.67
CA LEU A 124 7.52 19.41 -0.95
C LEU A 124 5.98 19.38 -0.98
N ARG A 125 5.37 18.73 -1.99
CA ARG A 125 3.91 18.69 -2.18
C ARG A 125 3.46 17.41 -2.88
N GLY A 126 2.34 16.84 -2.42
CA GLY A 126 1.77 15.63 -2.99
C GLY A 126 2.53 14.37 -2.60
N GLU A 127 2.23 13.26 -3.27
CA GLU A 127 2.84 11.97 -2.98
C GLU A 127 3.59 11.46 -4.19
N ARG A 128 4.79 10.94 -3.95
CA ARG A 128 5.50 10.09 -4.90
C ARG A 128 5.59 8.69 -4.35
N LEU A 129 5.31 7.73 -5.22
CA LEU A 129 5.45 6.31 -4.93
C LEU A 129 6.72 5.81 -5.61
N THR A 130 7.54 5.07 -4.85
CA THR A 130 8.75 4.42 -5.36
C THR A 130 8.76 2.98 -4.85
N LEU A 131 8.81 2.02 -5.76
CA LEU A 131 9.22 0.65 -5.44
C LEU A 131 10.73 0.59 -5.58
N THR A 132 11.42 0.14 -4.54
CA THR A 132 12.87 0.01 -4.57
C THR A 132 13.24 -1.45 -4.33
N LEU A 133 14.13 -1.98 -5.16
CA LEU A 133 14.58 -3.37 -5.14
C LEU A 133 16.10 -3.37 -5.23
N TRP A 134 16.75 -4.19 -4.43
CA TRP A 134 18.20 -4.32 -4.34
C TRP A 134 18.57 -5.74 -4.67
N PHE A 135 19.54 -5.91 -5.56
CA PHE A 135 20.00 -7.21 -5.98
C PHE A 135 21.42 -7.43 -5.45
N THR A 136 21.63 -8.51 -4.71
CA THR A 136 22.89 -8.86 -4.05
C THR A 136 23.42 -10.19 -4.57
N ARG A 137 24.74 -10.36 -4.57
CA ARG A 137 25.39 -11.67 -4.80
C ARG A 137 25.85 -12.31 -3.48
N ASP A 138 25.73 -11.56 -2.41
CA ASP A 138 26.09 -11.98 -1.07
C ASP A 138 24.87 -12.61 -0.40
N ARG A 139 24.98 -13.92 -0.14
CA ARG A 139 23.93 -14.74 0.48
C ARG A 139 23.58 -14.32 1.90
N ASP A 140 24.48 -13.63 2.59
CA ASP A 140 24.20 -13.12 3.94
C ASP A 140 23.16 -11.99 3.90
N HIS A 141 22.96 -11.39 2.73
CA HIS A 141 21.97 -10.34 2.44
C HIS A 141 20.71 -10.85 1.74
N ASP A 142 20.55 -12.16 1.54
CA ASP A 142 19.30 -12.73 1.04
C ASP A 142 18.16 -12.59 2.06
N GLU A 143 17.07 -11.96 1.63
CA GLU A 143 15.87 -11.78 2.44
C GLU A 143 14.79 -12.85 2.15
N ASP A 144 14.93 -13.67 1.11
CA ASP A 144 13.91 -14.66 0.73
C ASP A 144 13.66 -15.66 1.86
N SER A 145 14.73 -16.28 2.36
CA SER A 145 14.66 -17.25 3.45
C SER A 145 14.00 -16.67 4.72
N LYS A 146 14.29 -15.40 5.04
CA LYS A 146 13.70 -14.69 6.19
C LYS A 146 12.21 -14.44 5.96
N LEU A 147 11.82 -13.99 4.77
CA LEU A 147 10.43 -13.73 4.43
C LEU A 147 9.59 -15.00 4.38
N ILE A 148 10.13 -16.09 3.82
CA ILE A 148 9.48 -17.42 3.79
C ILE A 148 9.28 -17.94 5.22
N SER A 149 10.26 -17.76 6.10
CA SER A 149 10.13 -18.12 7.52
C SER A 149 9.00 -17.32 8.19
N LEU A 150 8.93 -16.01 7.97
CA LEU A 150 7.86 -15.17 8.50
C LEU A 150 6.48 -15.55 7.94
N LEU A 151 6.38 -15.81 6.63
CA LEU A 151 5.16 -16.24 5.96
C LEU A 151 4.64 -17.57 6.50
N SER A 152 5.53 -18.56 6.61
CA SER A 152 5.16 -19.88 7.12
C SER A 152 4.69 -19.80 8.58
N GLN A 153 5.36 -19.05 9.44
CA GLN A 153 4.93 -18.84 10.83
C GLN A 153 3.56 -18.14 10.91
N SER A 154 3.38 -17.06 10.14
CA SER A 154 2.12 -16.33 10.09
C SER A 154 0.98 -17.24 9.63
N LEU A 155 1.13 -17.92 8.50
CA LEU A 155 0.07 -18.75 7.93
C LEU A 155 -0.21 -20.01 8.75
N LEU A 156 0.78 -20.60 9.42
CA LEU A 156 0.58 -21.73 10.34
C LEU A 156 -0.21 -21.31 11.59
N ASN A 157 0.04 -20.12 12.13
CA ASN A 157 -0.73 -19.58 13.26
C ASN A 157 -2.20 -19.33 12.90
N HIS A 158 -2.46 -19.10 11.61
CA HIS A 158 -3.74 -18.70 11.05
C HIS A 158 -4.54 -19.91 10.49
N ALA A 159 -3.88 -20.99 10.04
CA ALA A 159 -4.53 -22.20 9.51
C ALA A 159 -5.47 -22.95 10.49
N VAL A 160 -5.51 -22.54 11.77
CA VAL A 160 -6.41 -23.09 12.78
C VAL A 160 -7.72 -22.28 12.85
N LYS A 161 -8.63 -22.52 11.88
CA LYS A 161 -10.09 -22.32 11.99
C LYS A 161 -10.69 -20.89 11.92
N ASP A 162 -10.18 -19.98 11.10
CA ASP A 162 -10.90 -18.70 10.86
C ASP A 162 -11.33 -18.57 9.38
N PRO A 163 -12.61 -18.32 9.06
CA PRO A 163 -13.01 -17.94 7.69
C PRO A 163 -12.50 -16.54 7.27
N ASP A 164 -12.05 -15.72 8.20
CA ASP A 164 -11.64 -14.32 7.99
C ASP A 164 -10.11 -14.13 7.88
N LEU A 165 -9.39 -15.18 7.49
CA LEU A 165 -7.92 -15.24 7.44
C LEU A 165 -7.23 -14.18 6.60
N TYR A 166 -7.94 -13.55 5.67
CA TYR A 166 -7.42 -12.52 4.78
C TYR A 166 -7.77 -11.10 5.26
N LEU A 167 -8.52 -10.95 6.35
CA LEU A 167 -8.90 -9.65 6.85
C LEU A 167 -7.70 -8.96 7.50
N PRO A 168 -7.45 -7.69 7.16
CA PRO A 168 -6.28 -6.98 7.64
C PRO A 168 -6.37 -6.75 9.15
N LEU A 169 -5.22 -6.73 9.82
CA LEU A 169 -5.07 -6.39 11.24
C LEU A 169 -4.18 -5.14 11.37
N PRO A 170 -4.70 -4.02 11.89
CA PRO A 170 -3.89 -2.83 12.13
C PRO A 170 -2.68 -3.11 13.02
N ALA A 171 -1.55 -2.50 12.65
CA ALA A 171 -0.38 -2.41 13.52
C ALA A 171 -0.61 -1.43 14.71
N PRO A 172 0.31 -1.33 15.67
CA PRO A 172 0.22 -0.35 16.75
C PRO A 172 0.04 1.08 16.25
N SER A 173 -0.74 1.88 16.99
CA SER A 173 -1.18 3.23 16.56
C SER A 173 -0.03 4.20 16.26
N ASN A 174 1.11 4.05 16.93
CA ASN A 174 2.29 4.87 16.68
C ASN A 174 2.88 4.67 15.27
N MET A 175 2.64 3.54 14.61
CA MET A 175 3.05 3.32 13.23
C MET A 175 2.18 4.11 12.22
N TYR A 176 1.02 4.58 12.64
CA TYR A 176 0.07 5.32 11.81
C TYR A 176 -0.09 6.80 12.21
N TRP A 177 0.48 7.21 13.35
CA TRP A 177 0.33 8.58 13.88
C TRP A 177 1.43 9.53 13.39
N PHE A 178 1.11 10.40 12.44
CA PHE A 178 2.06 11.33 11.84
C PHE A 178 2.08 12.65 12.62
N SER A 179 3.28 13.13 12.96
CA SER A 179 3.52 14.47 13.51
C SER A 179 4.75 15.11 12.87
N SER A 180 4.74 16.45 12.75
CA SER A 180 5.85 17.22 12.18
C SER A 180 7.07 17.31 13.10
N ASP A 181 6.87 17.25 14.42
CA ASP A 181 7.94 17.24 15.42
C ASP A 181 7.86 15.94 16.22
N GLN A 182 8.88 15.08 16.07
CA GLN A 182 9.07 13.94 16.96
C GLN A 182 9.71 14.34 18.31
N ALA A 183 9.99 15.63 18.52
CA ALA A 183 10.86 16.14 19.59
C ALA A 183 10.23 17.17 20.56
N THR A 184 8.99 17.63 20.35
CA THR A 184 8.32 18.59 21.25
C THR A 184 6.96 18.08 21.71
N ASP A 185 6.67 18.23 23.00
CA ASP A 185 5.45 17.77 23.70
C ASP A 185 4.12 18.34 23.18
N SER A 186 4.12 19.13 22.10
CA SER A 186 2.92 19.61 21.41
C SER A 186 2.44 18.56 20.39
N GLN A 187 1.57 17.66 20.88
CA GLN A 187 0.98 16.49 20.21
C GLN A 187 0.03 16.80 19.02
N CYS A 188 0.37 17.73 18.14
CA CYS A 188 -0.43 17.98 16.94
C CYS A 188 -0.04 16.97 15.84
N GLY A 189 -1.03 16.30 15.25
CA GLY A 189 -0.80 15.23 14.28
C GLY A 189 -2.08 14.60 13.76
N PHE A 190 -1.94 13.51 13.03
CA PHE A 190 -3.09 12.77 12.52
C PHE A 190 -2.77 11.29 12.28
N ASN A 191 -3.81 10.48 12.26
CA ASN A 191 -3.72 9.09 11.83
C ASN A 191 -3.78 9.03 10.29
N ILE A 192 -2.75 8.47 9.65
CA ILE A 192 -2.66 8.44 8.19
C ILE A 192 -3.79 7.67 7.50
N CYS A 193 -4.31 6.61 8.12
CA CYS A 193 -5.43 5.84 7.57
C CYS A 193 -6.72 6.68 7.57
N TRP A 194 -6.98 7.35 8.70
CA TRP A 194 -8.12 8.25 8.83
C TRP A 194 -8.03 9.42 7.85
N ALA A 195 -6.86 10.04 7.75
CA ALA A 195 -6.61 11.15 6.84
C ALA A 195 -6.81 10.76 5.38
N ARG A 196 -6.40 9.55 4.96
CA ARG A 196 -6.65 9.03 3.61
C ARG A 196 -8.14 8.81 3.34
N ILE A 197 -8.86 8.20 4.28
CA ILE A 197 -10.31 7.98 4.15
C ILE A 197 -11.04 9.33 4.02
N HIS A 198 -10.65 10.30 4.86
CA HIS A 198 -11.18 11.67 4.81
C HIS A 198 -10.88 12.38 3.50
N ALA A 199 -9.65 12.27 3.00
CA ALA A 199 -9.24 12.83 1.71
C ALA A 199 -10.07 12.29 0.53
N LEU A 200 -10.52 11.04 0.62
CA LEU A 200 -11.38 10.40 -0.39
C LEU A 200 -12.87 10.78 -0.25
N GLY A 201 -13.21 11.67 0.68
CA GLY A 201 -14.55 12.20 0.88
C GLY A 201 -15.44 11.37 1.80
N PHE A 202 -14.83 10.54 2.66
CA PHE A 202 -15.55 9.70 3.62
C PHE A 202 -15.16 10.02 5.06
N ASP A 203 -16.07 9.80 5.99
CA ASP A 203 -15.80 9.79 7.42
C ASP A 203 -16.09 8.40 7.99
N LEU A 204 -15.77 8.20 9.27
CA LEU A 204 -15.94 6.93 9.96
C LEU A 204 -16.82 7.07 11.20
N TYR A 205 -17.63 6.05 11.42
CA TYR A 205 -18.45 5.91 12.62
C TYR A 205 -18.11 4.60 13.34
N SER A 206 -17.93 4.66 14.67
CA SER A 206 -17.90 3.48 15.54
C SER A 206 -19.12 3.50 16.45
N SER A 207 -19.74 2.33 16.63
CA SER A 207 -20.77 2.13 17.66
C SER A 207 -20.19 2.00 19.07
N GLY A 208 -18.91 1.65 19.21
CA GLY A 208 -18.25 1.39 20.50
C GLY A 208 -17.97 2.65 21.32
N ASP A 209 -17.88 2.51 22.64
CA ASP A 209 -17.58 3.60 23.58
C ASP A 209 -16.07 3.82 23.79
N ALA A 210 -15.21 3.12 23.04
CA ALA A 210 -13.79 3.05 23.30
C ALA A 210 -13.03 4.38 23.15
N CYS A 211 -11.99 4.51 23.97
CA CYS A 211 -10.99 5.58 23.92
C CYS A 211 -10.18 5.55 22.61
N SER A 212 -9.54 6.69 22.29
CA SER A 212 -8.88 7.04 21.03
C SER A 212 -7.72 6.14 20.54
N CYS A 213 -7.31 5.12 21.28
CA CYS A 213 -6.18 4.27 20.87
C CYS A 213 -6.61 2.87 20.41
N GLU A 214 -7.76 2.37 20.89
CA GLU A 214 -8.27 1.02 20.61
C GLU A 214 -9.22 0.98 19.40
N LEU A 215 -9.68 2.15 18.96
CA LEU A 215 -10.66 2.26 17.86
C LEU A 215 -10.15 1.75 16.52
N LEU A 216 -8.82 1.69 16.33
CA LEU A 216 -8.25 1.17 15.09
C LEU A 216 -8.68 -0.27 14.85
N MET A 217 -8.84 -1.06 15.92
CA MET A 217 -9.24 -2.48 15.88
C MET A 217 -10.75 -2.69 15.95
N GLU A 218 -11.52 -1.64 16.26
CA GLU A 218 -12.97 -1.77 16.40
C GLU A 218 -13.67 -1.85 15.06
N PRO A 219 -14.83 -2.52 15.00
CA PRO A 219 -15.64 -2.50 13.80
C PRO A 219 -16.19 -1.10 13.49
N LEU A 220 -15.98 -0.64 12.26
CA LEU A 220 -16.31 0.70 11.77
C LEU A 220 -17.33 0.66 10.64
N GLN A 221 -18.02 1.78 10.45
CA GLN A 221 -18.92 2.02 9.33
C GLN A 221 -18.48 3.25 8.55
N LEU A 222 -18.69 3.22 7.24
CA LEU A 222 -18.36 4.33 6.34
C LEU A 222 -19.48 5.37 6.35
N VAL A 223 -19.10 6.63 6.38
CA VAL A 223 -20.01 7.79 6.34
C VAL A 223 -19.65 8.65 5.15
N ARG A 224 -20.66 9.19 4.46
CA ARG A 224 -20.46 10.25 3.47
C ARG A 224 -21.54 11.30 3.62
N GLY A 225 -21.12 12.53 3.97
CA GLY A 225 -22.07 13.60 4.30
C GLY A 225 -22.98 13.22 5.46
N MET A 226 -24.27 13.06 5.18
CA MET A 226 -25.30 12.72 6.18
C MET A 226 -25.76 11.25 6.11
N GLU A 227 -25.12 10.46 5.25
CA GLU A 227 -25.48 9.07 4.97
C GLU A 227 -24.49 8.12 5.64
N LEU A 228 -25.03 7.14 6.36
CA LEU A 228 -24.29 6.06 7.00
C LEU A 228 -24.51 4.76 6.23
N CYS A 229 -23.41 4.09 5.90
CA CYS A 229 -23.44 2.76 5.29
C CYS A 229 -23.74 1.70 6.35
N GLU A 230 -24.70 0.80 6.10
CA GLU A 230 -24.93 -0.35 6.99
C GLU A 230 -23.83 -1.41 6.93
N LEU A 231 -22.97 -1.39 5.91
CA LEU A 231 -21.81 -2.27 5.85
C LEU A 231 -20.88 -1.97 7.03
N ARG A 232 -20.54 -3.03 7.75
CA ARG A 232 -19.64 -2.99 8.89
C ARG A 232 -18.31 -3.62 8.50
N PHE A 233 -17.25 -2.84 8.65
CA PHE A 233 -15.88 -3.27 8.41
C PHE A 233 -15.24 -3.62 9.74
N ASN A 234 -14.32 -4.58 9.75
CA ASN A 234 -13.73 -5.13 10.98
C ASN A 234 -12.85 -4.12 11.73
N ASN A 235 -12.18 -3.24 10.99
CA ASN A 235 -11.23 -2.27 11.52
C ASN A 235 -10.91 -1.21 10.46
N ILE A 236 -10.12 -0.19 10.83
CA ILE A 236 -9.80 0.92 9.95
C ILE A 236 -9.03 0.50 8.69
N LEU A 237 -8.19 -0.53 8.80
CA LEU A 237 -7.38 -1.01 7.69
C LEU A 237 -8.26 -1.73 6.65
N HIS A 238 -9.25 -2.49 7.09
CA HIS A 238 -10.26 -3.09 6.22
C HIS A 238 -11.06 -2.01 5.47
N VAL A 239 -11.50 -0.95 6.16
CA VAL A 239 -12.18 0.18 5.49
C VAL A 239 -11.28 0.81 4.44
N LEU A 240 -10.03 1.15 4.82
CA LEU A 240 -9.10 1.82 3.93
C LEU A 240 -8.80 0.97 2.68
N GLN A 241 -8.57 -0.34 2.84
CA GLN A 241 -8.33 -1.25 1.74
C GLN A 241 -9.52 -1.32 0.78
N VAL A 242 -10.75 -1.44 1.28
CA VAL A 242 -11.94 -1.49 0.43
C VAL A 242 -12.15 -0.15 -0.30
N VAL A 243 -12.00 0.98 0.40
CA VAL A 243 -12.16 2.30 -0.22
C VAL A 243 -11.08 2.54 -1.28
N GLN A 244 -9.81 2.22 -1.01
CA GLN A 244 -8.74 2.35 -2.01
C GLN A 244 -8.95 1.39 -3.20
N PHE A 245 -9.44 0.18 -2.96
CA PHE A 245 -9.79 -0.77 -4.00
C PHE A 245 -10.94 -0.26 -4.87
N TYR A 246 -11.97 0.33 -4.26
CA TYR A 246 -13.04 1.02 -4.97
C TYR A 246 -12.48 2.14 -5.87
N ILE A 247 -11.56 2.96 -5.37
CA ILE A 247 -10.93 4.01 -6.18
C ILE A 247 -10.14 3.44 -7.35
N TRP A 248 -9.32 2.41 -7.12
CA TRP A 248 -8.57 1.72 -8.17
C TRP A 248 -9.49 1.15 -9.25
N LYS A 249 -10.54 0.43 -8.86
CA LYS A 249 -11.45 -0.26 -9.79
C LYS A 249 -12.69 0.58 -10.18
N SER A 250 -12.73 1.87 -9.82
CA SER A 250 -13.90 2.75 -9.96
C SER A 250 -14.46 2.84 -11.38
N PHE A 251 -13.63 2.72 -12.42
CA PHE A 251 -14.09 2.66 -13.82
C PHE A 251 -14.89 1.38 -14.14
N GLY A 252 -14.63 0.27 -13.43
CA GLY A 252 -15.35 -0.99 -13.59
C GLY A 252 -16.68 -1.07 -12.82
N PHE A 253 -16.94 -0.12 -11.92
CA PHE A 253 -18.15 -0.09 -11.09
C PHE A 253 -19.17 0.98 -11.49
N GLN A 254 -18.88 1.78 -12.52
CA GLN A 254 -19.86 2.70 -13.11
C GLN A 254 -21.00 1.89 -13.73
N SER A 255 -22.19 2.06 -13.19
CA SER A 255 -23.40 1.41 -13.69
C SER A 255 -23.79 2.00 -15.03
N ASN A 256 -23.64 1.21 -16.10
CA ASN A 256 -24.55 1.35 -17.25
C ASN A 256 -25.96 1.09 -16.73
N GLU A 257 -26.88 2.01 -17.00
CA GLU A 257 -28.29 2.02 -16.59
C GLU A 257 -28.87 0.62 -16.28
N VAL A 258 -28.92 0.24 -15.01
CA VAL A 258 -29.75 -0.86 -14.52
C VAL A 258 -30.26 -0.48 -13.13
N GLU A 259 -31.56 -0.65 -12.95
CA GLU A 259 -32.39 -0.36 -11.78
C GLU A 259 -31.63 -0.42 -10.45
N ARG A 260 -31.76 0.65 -9.64
CA ARG A 260 -31.32 0.64 -8.23
C ARG A 260 -31.86 -0.64 -7.58
N PRO A 261 -31.00 -1.52 -7.03
CA PRO A 261 -31.49 -2.62 -6.22
C PRO A 261 -32.32 -2.02 -5.08
N LYS A 262 -33.61 -2.33 -5.05
CA LYS A 262 -34.46 -2.04 -3.90
C LYS A 262 -33.98 -2.91 -2.75
N GLY A 263 -33.06 -2.38 -1.92
CA GLY A 263 -32.58 -3.12 -0.76
C GLY A 263 -31.27 -2.65 -0.13
N GLU A 264 -30.60 -1.61 -0.63
CA GLU A 264 -29.39 -1.14 0.05
C GLU A 264 -29.72 -0.19 1.20
N ALA A 265 -29.16 -0.56 2.34
CA ALA A 265 -29.58 -0.15 3.64
C ALA A 265 -28.70 1.04 4.04
N ILE A 266 -29.14 2.21 3.61
CA ILE A 266 -28.51 3.50 3.86
C ILE A 266 -29.38 4.21 4.89
N VAL A 267 -28.77 4.60 5.99
CA VAL A 267 -29.48 5.27 7.08
C VAL A 267 -28.99 6.71 7.19
N SER A 268 -29.92 7.65 7.34
CA SER A 268 -29.55 9.02 7.66
C SER A 268 -28.95 9.09 9.07
N CYS A 269 -27.78 9.72 9.21
CA CYS A 269 -27.14 9.89 10.51
C CYS A 269 -28.02 10.68 11.48
N SER A 270 -28.28 10.12 12.67
CA SER A 270 -28.89 10.87 13.77
C SER A 270 -27.96 11.96 14.31
N LYS A 271 -28.50 12.94 15.05
CA LYS A 271 -27.69 14.03 15.65
C LYS A 271 -26.56 13.49 16.54
N THR A 272 -26.86 12.51 17.39
CA THR A 272 -25.88 11.89 18.28
C THR A 272 -24.75 11.18 17.50
N GLN A 273 -25.08 10.54 16.37
CA GLN A 273 -24.06 9.94 15.51
C GLN A 273 -23.17 11.01 14.85
N GLN A 274 -23.75 12.12 14.39
CA GLN A 274 -23.00 13.24 13.81
C GLN A 274 -22.02 13.86 14.82
N GLU A 275 -22.47 14.09 16.05
CA GLU A 275 -21.60 14.59 17.13
C GLU A 275 -20.43 13.63 17.39
N LYS A 276 -20.69 12.32 17.38
CA LYS A 276 -19.65 11.30 17.55
C LYS A 276 -18.65 11.31 16.39
N ILE A 277 -19.13 11.40 15.14
CA ILE A 277 -18.27 11.48 13.95
C ILE A 277 -17.36 12.71 14.02
N ILE A 278 -17.91 13.88 14.37
CA ILE A 278 -17.14 15.12 14.52
C ILE A 278 -16.06 14.97 15.61
N LYS A 279 -16.42 14.37 16.76
CA LYS A 279 -15.48 14.11 17.86
C LYS A 279 -14.36 13.18 17.43
N LEU A 280 -14.68 12.07 16.74
CA LEU A 280 -13.68 11.14 16.24
C LEU A 280 -12.75 11.82 15.23
N ARG A 281 -13.31 12.61 14.31
CA ARG A 281 -12.52 13.39 13.35
C ARG A 281 -11.54 14.33 14.05
N SER A 282 -11.96 15.07 15.08
CA SER A 282 -11.04 15.95 15.82
C SER A 282 -9.93 15.21 16.56
N ILE A 283 -10.12 13.94 16.89
CA ILE A 283 -9.11 13.12 17.59
C ILE A 283 -8.07 12.60 16.61
N TYR A 284 -8.49 12.10 15.45
CA TYR A 284 -7.58 11.43 14.49
C TYR A 284 -7.10 12.32 13.36
N LEU A 285 -7.65 13.52 13.23
CA LEU A 285 -7.34 14.49 12.19
C LEU A 285 -7.26 15.89 12.82
N ASP A 286 -6.43 16.02 13.86
CA ASP A 286 -6.22 17.27 14.58
C ASP A 286 -5.57 18.32 13.66
N ASP A 287 -4.55 17.92 12.89
CA ASP A 287 -3.92 18.78 11.87
C ASP A 287 -4.39 18.44 10.44
N LEU A 288 -5.52 19.00 10.04
CA LEU A 288 -6.05 18.85 8.69
C LEU A 288 -5.13 19.48 7.63
N GLN A 289 -4.47 20.61 7.91
CA GLN A 289 -3.62 21.29 6.92
C GLN A 289 -2.36 20.48 6.61
N MET A 290 -1.77 19.85 7.63
CA MET A 290 -0.65 18.93 7.47
C MET A 290 -1.08 17.68 6.69
N ALA A 291 -2.24 17.11 7.01
CA ALA A 291 -2.81 15.99 6.26
C ALA A 291 -3.06 16.33 4.78
N GLU A 292 -3.62 17.51 4.49
CA GLU A 292 -3.84 18.01 3.13
C GLU A 292 -2.53 18.23 2.37
N THR A 293 -1.48 18.70 3.06
CA THR A 293 -0.16 18.92 2.47
C THR A 293 0.51 17.60 2.11
N LEU A 294 0.49 16.62 3.03
CA LEU A 294 1.07 15.30 2.83
C LEU A 294 0.30 14.47 1.79
N LEU A 295 -1.03 14.43 1.90
CA LEU A 295 -1.89 13.57 1.09
C LEU A 295 -2.58 14.32 -0.04
N LYS A 296 -2.02 15.43 -0.50
CA LYS A 296 -2.65 16.33 -1.49
C LYS A 296 -3.13 15.61 -2.75
N SER A 297 -2.46 14.51 -3.13
CA SER A 297 -2.86 13.66 -4.27
C SER A 297 -4.27 13.07 -4.08
N CYS A 298 -4.64 12.76 -2.84
CA CYS A 298 -5.96 12.26 -2.45
C CYS A 298 -7.00 13.38 -2.29
N PHE A 299 -6.60 14.56 -1.82
CA PHE A 299 -7.50 15.71 -1.61
C PHE A 299 -7.86 16.51 -2.89
N GLY A 300 -7.20 16.23 -4.02
CA GLY A 300 -7.43 16.93 -5.29
C GLY A 300 -8.54 16.32 -6.15
N ASP A 301 -9.60 17.10 -6.44
CA ASP A 301 -10.60 16.95 -7.52
C ASP A 301 -11.38 15.61 -7.62
N MET A 302 -11.14 14.65 -6.71
CA MET A 302 -11.88 13.38 -6.64
C MET A 302 -13.37 13.59 -6.33
N SER A 303 -13.71 14.67 -5.63
CA SER A 303 -15.11 15.06 -5.35
C SER A 303 -15.89 15.44 -6.60
N ASN A 304 -15.23 15.92 -7.67
CA ASN A 304 -15.87 16.30 -8.93
C ASN A 304 -15.72 15.26 -10.05
N ARG A 305 -14.82 14.27 -9.93
CA ARG A 305 -14.51 13.32 -11.01
C ARG A 305 -15.38 12.07 -11.06
N PHE A 306 -16.13 11.76 -10.02
CA PHE A 306 -16.89 10.50 -9.94
C PHE A 306 -18.30 10.72 -9.40
N SER A 307 -19.30 10.21 -10.13
CA SER A 307 -20.63 10.00 -9.59
C SER A 307 -20.54 8.89 -8.54
N PHE A 308 -20.71 9.25 -7.27
CA PHE A 308 -20.68 8.28 -6.18
C PHE A 308 -22.02 7.57 -6.02
N ASP A 309 -21.98 6.25 -5.82
CA ASP A 309 -23.11 5.42 -5.48
C ASP A 309 -22.72 4.41 -4.40
N TRP A 310 -23.53 4.27 -3.35
CA TRP A 310 -23.33 3.29 -2.30
C TRP A 310 -23.37 1.85 -2.84
N THR A 311 -24.11 1.60 -3.92
CA THR A 311 -24.10 0.27 -4.57
C THR A 311 -22.73 -0.09 -5.13
N ALA A 312 -21.96 0.91 -5.53
CA ALA A 312 -20.62 0.70 -6.04
C ALA A 312 -19.64 0.33 -4.91
N ILE A 313 -19.83 0.85 -3.69
CA ILE A 313 -19.06 0.44 -2.50
C ILE A 313 -19.40 -0.99 -2.09
N SER A 314 -20.68 -1.37 -2.10
CA SER A 314 -21.11 -2.75 -1.83
C SER A 314 -20.48 -3.73 -2.84
N LYS A 315 -20.54 -3.41 -4.14
CA LYS A 315 -19.88 -4.20 -5.20
C LYS A 315 -18.36 -4.25 -5.05
N ALA A 316 -17.74 -3.12 -4.71
CA ALA A 316 -16.29 -3.05 -4.49
C ALA A 316 -15.87 -3.88 -3.27
N THR A 317 -16.69 -3.95 -2.23
CA THR A 317 -16.44 -4.80 -1.05
C THR A 317 -16.40 -6.28 -1.44
N GLU A 318 -17.38 -6.74 -2.22
CA GLU A 318 -17.39 -8.14 -2.71
C GLU A 318 -16.26 -8.43 -3.71
N ALA A 319 -15.96 -7.49 -4.61
CA ALA A 319 -14.85 -7.63 -5.54
C ALA A 319 -13.48 -7.61 -4.83
N TRP A 320 -13.34 -6.81 -3.77
CA TRP A 320 -12.15 -6.79 -2.91
C TRP A 320 -11.98 -8.14 -2.21
N LYS A 321 -13.04 -8.70 -1.61
CA LYS A 321 -13.01 -10.04 -1.00
C LYS A 321 -12.59 -11.11 -2.00
N TRP A 322 -13.12 -11.07 -3.22
CA TRP A 322 -12.73 -12.01 -4.27
C TRP A 322 -11.26 -11.87 -4.65
N TYR A 323 -10.78 -10.64 -4.83
CA TYR A 323 -9.40 -10.35 -5.16
C TYR A 323 -8.43 -10.83 -4.07
N THR A 324 -8.70 -10.52 -2.79
CA THR A 324 -7.85 -10.95 -1.67
C THR A 324 -7.90 -12.46 -1.48
N ASN A 325 -9.07 -13.10 -1.63
CA ASN A 325 -9.18 -14.56 -1.57
C ASN A 325 -8.39 -15.24 -2.70
N LYS A 326 -8.45 -14.71 -3.92
CA LYS A 326 -7.66 -15.21 -5.04
C LYS A 326 -6.17 -15.15 -4.73
N LEU A 327 -5.66 -13.98 -4.32
CA LEU A 327 -4.25 -13.82 -3.96
C LEU A 327 -3.85 -14.71 -2.77
N GLN A 328 -4.73 -14.89 -1.80
CA GLN A 328 -4.48 -15.77 -0.66
C GLN A 328 -4.31 -17.22 -1.10
N ASN A 329 -5.14 -17.71 -2.03
CA ASN A 329 -5.02 -19.06 -2.58
C ASN A 329 -3.71 -19.19 -3.38
N ASP A 330 -3.42 -18.23 -4.27
CA ASP A 330 -2.18 -18.19 -5.03
C ASP A 330 -0.94 -18.20 -4.11
N LEU A 331 -1.02 -17.49 -2.98
CA LEU A 331 0.06 -17.41 -1.99
C LEU A 331 0.27 -18.75 -1.29
N ILE A 332 -0.81 -19.40 -0.84
CA ILE A 332 -0.74 -20.71 -0.17
C ILE A 332 -0.13 -21.74 -1.11
N MET A 333 -0.54 -21.74 -2.39
CA MET A 333 0.02 -22.62 -3.41
C MET A 333 1.51 -22.35 -3.62
N SER A 334 1.88 -21.08 -3.82
CA SER A 334 3.27 -20.68 -4.07
C SER A 334 4.18 -20.97 -2.87
N LEU A 335 3.68 -20.79 -1.64
CA LEU A 335 4.45 -20.99 -0.41
C LEU A 335 5.02 -22.40 -0.31
N HIS A 336 4.28 -23.42 -0.76
CA HIS A 336 4.77 -24.79 -0.73
C HIS A 336 6.08 -24.95 -1.54
N TYR A 337 6.14 -24.36 -2.73
CA TYR A 337 7.32 -24.35 -3.58
C TYR A 337 8.43 -23.45 -3.02
N TRP A 338 8.07 -22.28 -2.50
CA TRP A 338 9.04 -21.39 -1.88
C TRP A 338 9.71 -22.02 -0.66
N MET A 339 8.97 -22.80 0.13
CA MET A 339 9.53 -23.55 1.25
C MET A 339 10.48 -24.67 0.80
N SER A 340 10.22 -25.35 -0.33
CA SER A 340 11.13 -26.39 -0.82
C SER A 340 12.43 -25.82 -1.36
N GLU A 341 12.34 -24.73 -2.14
CA GLU A 341 13.48 -24.13 -2.81
C GLU A 341 14.19 -23.04 -1.97
N GLN A 342 13.60 -22.65 -0.84
CA GLN A 342 14.07 -21.53 0.00
C GLN A 342 14.24 -20.21 -0.79
N SER A 343 13.41 -20.00 -1.81
CA SER A 343 13.46 -18.80 -2.65
C SER A 343 12.05 -18.36 -3.07
N LEU A 344 11.86 -17.05 -3.23
CA LEU A 344 10.63 -16.45 -3.72
C LEU A 344 10.70 -16.28 -5.23
N PHE A 345 9.81 -16.96 -5.95
CA PHE A 345 9.71 -16.87 -7.40
C PHE A 345 8.25 -16.95 -7.85
N PHE A 346 7.98 -16.52 -9.07
CA PHE A 346 6.65 -16.66 -9.65
C PHE A 346 6.39 -18.11 -10.02
N VAL A 347 5.30 -18.69 -9.50
CA VAL A 347 4.84 -20.05 -9.84
C VAL A 347 3.65 -19.92 -10.80
N PRO A 348 3.79 -20.32 -12.09
CA PRO A 348 2.67 -20.28 -13.03
C PRO A 348 1.55 -21.20 -12.57
N ILE A 349 0.32 -20.71 -12.54
CA ILE A 349 -0.84 -21.50 -12.09
C ILE A 349 -1.15 -22.65 -13.07
N ASP A 350 -0.73 -22.53 -14.34
CA ASP A 350 -0.90 -23.59 -15.34
C ASP A 350 0.12 -24.74 -15.21
N GLU A 351 1.14 -24.58 -14.36
CA GLU A 351 2.15 -25.58 -14.03
C GLU A 351 1.90 -26.23 -12.64
N LEU A 352 0.77 -25.89 -12.00
CA LEU A 352 0.25 -26.44 -10.74
C LEU A 352 -0.91 -27.40 -11.01
#